data_AF-A0A961CNN6-F1
#
_entry.id   AF-A0A961CNN6-F1
#
_cell.length_a   1.000
_cell.length_b   1.000
_cell.length_c   1.000
_cell.angle_alpha   90.00
_cell.angle_beta   90.00
_cell.angle_gamma   90.00
#
_symmetry.space_group_name_H-M   'P 1'
#
loop_
_entity.id
_entity.type
_entity.pdbx_description
1 polymer ?
#
loop_
_entity_poly.entity_id
_entity_poly.type
_entity_poly.pdbx_seq_one_letter_code
_entity_poly.pdbx_strand_id
1 'polypeptide(L)' 'MSALLRLATAGSVDDGKSTLIGRLLYDSKAVMEDQLAAVERTSRERGNDYTDLALVTDGLRSEREQGIT' A
#
# COMPACT_ATOMS: atom_id res chain seq x y z
N MET A 1 27.73 0.41 3.09
CA MET A 1 26.99 1.63 2.69
C MET A 1 25.63 1.20 2.20
N SER A 2 24.55 1.60 2.86
CA SER A 2 23.19 1.42 2.33
C SER A 2 22.95 2.48 1.27
N ALA A 3 22.76 2.08 0.02
CA ALA A 3 22.42 2.98 -1.08
C ALA A 3 20.90 3.15 -1.16
N LEU A 4 20.43 4.36 -1.46
CA LEU A 4 19.01 4.63 -1.66
C LEU A 4 18.53 3.93 -2.94
N LEU A 5 17.63 2.95 -2.77
CA LEU A 5 16.94 2.29 -3.88
C LEU A 5 15.69 3.10 -4.26
N ARG A 6 15.60 3.50 -5.53
CA ARG A 6 14.40 4.15 -6.09
C ARG A 6 13.67 3.13 -6.96
N LEU A 7 12.39 2.93 -6.69
CA LEU A 7 11.55 1.97 -7.40
C LEU A 7 10.38 2.72 -8.05
N ALA A 8 10.03 2.28 -9.26
CA ALA A 8 8.82 2.68 -9.96
C ALA A 8 8.24 1.44 -10.65
N THR A 9 6.92 1.27 -10.57
CA THR A 9 6.19 0.20 -11.26
C THR A 9 5.36 0.80 -12.40
N ALA A 10 5.34 0.16 -13.56
CA ALA A 10 4.53 0.55 -14.71
C ALA A 10 3.81 -0.69 -15.29
N GLY A 11 2.66 -0.48 -15.94
CA GLY A 11 1.77 -1.55 -16.40
C GLY A 11 0.32 -1.07 -16.50
N SER A 12 -0.53 -1.83 -17.18
CA SER A 12 -1.96 -1.57 -17.40
C SER A 12 -2.74 -1.51 -16.09
N VAL A 13 -3.95 -0.95 -16.13
CA VAL A 13 -4.93 -1.07 -15.03
C VAL A 13 -5.13 -2.55 -14.72
N ASP A 14 -5.24 -2.88 -13.43
CA ASP A 14 -5.39 -4.24 -12.89
C ASP A 14 -4.17 -5.19 -12.96
N ASP A 15 -3.02 -4.74 -13.48
CA ASP A 15 -1.76 -5.51 -13.45
C ASP A 15 -1.14 -5.70 -12.03
N GLY A 16 -1.86 -5.33 -10.96
CA GLY A 16 -1.41 -5.55 -9.58
C GLY A 16 -0.26 -4.66 -9.09
N LYS A 17 0.04 -3.55 -9.78
CA LYS A 17 1.13 -2.61 -9.42
C LYS A 17 1.05 -2.10 -7.98
N SER A 18 -0.13 -1.65 -7.56
CA SER A 18 -0.37 -1.16 -6.20
C SER A 18 -0.21 -2.27 -5.16
N THR A 19 -0.68 -3.48 -5.47
CA THR A 19 -0.50 -4.66 -4.62
C THR A 19 0.98 -5.01 -4.46
N LEU A 20 1.77 -4.93 -5.54
CA LEU A 20 3.22 -5.17 -5.48
C LEU A 20 3.93 -4.14 -4.61
N ILE A 21 3.65 -2.85 -4.78
CA ILE A 21 4.23 -1.79 -3.94
C ILE A 21 3.82 -1.99 -2.48
N GLY A 22 2.53 -2.22 -2.21
CA GLY A 22 2.03 -2.51 -0.86
C GLY A 22 2.72 -3.71 -0.23
N ARG A 23 2.97 -4.77 -1.00
CA ARG A 23 3.70 -5.96 -0.55
C ARG A 23 5.16 -5.66 -0.21
N LEU A 24 5.87 -4.90 -1.05
CA LEU A 24 7.24 -4.49 -0.77
C LEU A 24 7.32 -3.64 0.52
N LEU A 25 6.38 -2.71 0.72
CA LEU A 25 6.32 -1.91 1.94
C LEU A 25 6.04 -2.77 3.17
N TYR A 26 5.13 -3.75 3.05
CA TYR A 26 4.82 -4.68 4.13
C TYR A 26 6.02 -5.57 4.50
N ASP A 27 6.63 -6.23 3.52
CA ASP A 27 7.74 -7.17 3.74
C ASP A 27 9.01 -6.44 4.24
N SER A 28 9.19 -5.17 3.85
CA SER A 28 10.28 -4.31 4.36
C SER A 28 9.99 -3.70 5.73
N LYS A 29 8.84 -4.00 6.35
CA LYS A 29 8.38 -3.42 7.63
C LYS A 29 8.29 -1.89 7.61
N ALA A 30 7.99 -1.33 6.43
CA ALA A 30 7.80 0.10 6.25
C ALA A 30 6.34 0.54 6.48
N VAL A 31 5.41 -0.40 6.63
CA VAL A 31 4.01 -0.13 6.99
C VAL A 31 3.88 -0.17 8.52
N MET A 32 3.34 0.91 9.09
CA MET A 32 3.07 1.00 10.53
C MET A 32 1.90 0.09 10.93
N GLU A 33 1.89 -0.42 12.17
CA GLU A 33 0.89 -1.40 12.62
C GLU A 33 -0.55 -0.87 12.59
N ASP A 34 -0.74 0.41 12.90
CA ASP A 34 -2.03 1.10 12.85
C ASP A 34 -2.56 1.24 11.41
N GLN A 35 -1.68 1.57 10.46
CA GLN A 35 -1.98 1.60 9.03
C GLN A 35 -2.35 0.21 8.52
N LEU A 36 -1.60 -0.81 8.91
CA LEU A 36 -1.90 -2.20 8.55
C LEU A 36 -3.27 -2.62 9.10
N ALA A 37 -3.57 -2.31 10.37
CA ALA A 37 -4.86 -2.62 10.97
C ALA A 37 -6.03 -1.90 10.26
N ALA A 38 -5.83 -0.65 9.82
CA ALA A 38 -6.82 0.09 9.03
C ALA A 38 -7.07 -0.57 7.67
N VAL A 39 -6.00 -1.03 7.00
CA VAL A 39 -6.08 -1.75 5.73
C VAL A 39 -6.79 -3.10 5.89
N GLU A 40 -6.48 -3.86 6.94
CA GLU A 40 -7.15 -5.13 7.26
C GLU A 40 -8.65 -4.94 7.51
N ARG A 41 -9.03 -3.93 8.30
CA ARG A 41 -10.43 -3.59 8.54
C ARG A 41 -11.15 -3.25 7.24
N THR A 42 -10.57 -2.36 6.44
CA THR A 42 -11.15 -1.93 5.16
C THR A 42 -11.27 -3.09 4.17
N SER A 43 -10.30 -4.01 4.18
CA SER A 43 -10.36 -5.22 3.34
C SER A 43 -11.55 -6.11 3.70
N ARG A 44 -11.79 -6.31 5.01
CA ARG A 44 -12.95 -7.07 5.50
C ARG A 44 -14.27 -6.38 5.19
N GLU A 45 -14.34 -5.05 5.32
CA GLU A 45 -15.53 -4.26 4.96
C GLU A 45 -15.86 -4.36 3.46
N ARG A 46 -14.85 -4.54 2.60
CA ARG A 46 -15.02 -4.82 1.17
C ARG A 46 -15.36 -6.29 0.85
N GLY A 47 -15.41 -7.16 1.86
CA GLY A 47 -15.72 -8.58 1.70
C GLY A 47 -14.52 -9.45 1.29
N ASN A 48 -13.29 -8.95 1.43
CA ASN A 48 -12.10 -9.74 1.15
C ASN A 48 -11.74 -10.64 2.34
N ASP A 49 -11.40 -11.90 2.05
CA ASP A 49 -10.86 -12.86 3.04
C ASP A 49 -9.36 -12.67 3.31
N TYR A 50 -8.74 -11.70 2.63
CA TYR A 50 -7.32 -11.38 2.72
C TYR A 50 -7.10 -9.87 2.89
N THR A 51 -5.93 -9.49 3.39
CA THR A 51 -5.49 -8.10 3.50
C THR A 51 -5.14 -7.56 2.12
N ASP A 52 -5.94 -6.63 1.61
CA ASP A 52 -5.71 -5.98 0.31
C ASP A 52 -4.63 -4.91 0.43
N LEU A 53 -3.39 -5.31 0.15
CA LEU A 53 -2.23 -4.43 0.27
C LEU A 53 -2.22 -3.29 -0.76
N ALA A 54 -3.07 -3.30 -1.79
CA ALA A 54 -3.21 -2.15 -2.68
C ALA A 54 -3.72 -0.90 -1.92
N LEU A 55 -4.52 -1.11 -0.87
CA LEU A 55 -5.08 -0.05 -0.03
C LEU A 55 -4.01 0.79 0.69
N VAL A 56 -2.83 0.22 0.95
CA VAL A 56 -1.69 0.96 1.55
C VAL A 56 -1.32 2.15 0.66
N THR A 57 -1.30 1.94 -0.66
CA THR A 57 -0.93 2.99 -1.62
C THR A 57 -2.06 3.98 -1.88
N ASP A 58 -3.32 3.54 -1.79
CA ASP A 58 -4.49 4.40 -1.93
C ASP A 58 -4.60 5.40 -0.77
N GLY A 59 -4.31 4.96 0.46
CA GLY A 59 -4.27 5.84 1.64
C GLY A 59 -3.28 6.99 1.47
N LEU A 60 -2.03 6.68 1.08
CA LEU A 60 -0.99 7.69 0.84
C LEU A 60 -1.36 8.67 -0.28
N ARG A 61 -2.05 8.18 -1.32
CA ARG A 61 -2.55 9.04 -2.40
C ARG A 61 -3.64 9.97 -1.88
N SER A 62 -4.59 9.45 -1.11
CA SER A 62 -5.69 10.24 -0.54
C SER A 62 -5.18 11.33 0.42
N GLU A 63 -4.19 11.01 1.26
CA GLU A 63 -3.53 12.00 2.12
C GLU A 63 -2.92 13.15 1.31
N ARG A 64 -2.23 12.84 0.21
CA ARG A 64 -1.68 13.85 -0.70
C ARG A 64 -2.75 14.70 -1.36
N GLU A 65 -3.84 14.10 -1.81
CA GLU A 65 -4.98 14.82 -2.40
C GLU A 65 -5.67 15.73 -1.36
N GLN A 66 -5.61 15.38 -0.08
CA GLN A 66 -6.14 16.18 1.04
C GLN A 66 -5.11 17.16 1.63
N GLY A 67 -3.86 17.15 1.18
CA GLY A 67 -2.78 18.01 1.69
C GLY A 67 -2.29 17.65 3.10
N ILE A 68 -2.46 16.39 3.52
CA ILE A 68 -1.97 15.87 4.80
C ILE A 68 -0.48 15.50 4.71
N THR A 69 -0.08 14.87 3.60
CA THR A 69 1.29 14.43 3.26
C THR A 69 1.72 15.06 1.94
#